data_AF-A0A7S2QBQ0-F1
#
_entry.id   AF-A0A7S2QBQ0-F1
#
_cell.length_a   1.000
_cell.length_b   1.000
_cell.length_c   1.000
_cell.angle_alpha   90.00
_cell.angle_beta   90.00
_cell.angle_gamma   90.00
#
_symmetry.space_group_name_H-M   'P 1'
#
loop_
_entity.id
_entity.type
_entity.pdbx_description
1 polymer ?
#
loop_
_entity_poly.entity_id
_entity_poly.type
_entity_poly.pdbx_seq_one_letter_code
_entity_poly.pdbx_strand_id
1 'polypeptide(L)'
;AIGLVLGILIGCLQLCAIPLLSAFSTLPQVRSAAAVPVAIASLMSVIAGVVFVGEGIMMGRGAWGALAMLTGLGALTMCITLELGRRLGLGLVGVWLGISAFNLVNFVGVLVHHLVLVP
;
A
#
# COMPACT_ATOMS: atom_id res chain seq x y z
N ALA A 1 -4.40 -17.01 -0.49
CA ALA A 1 -5.67 -16.94 0.27
C ALA A 1 -5.54 -16.10 1.55
N ILE A 2 -4.64 -16.43 2.48
CA ILE A 2 -4.51 -15.73 3.78
C ILE A 2 -4.26 -14.21 3.64
N GLY A 3 -3.34 -13.80 2.75
CA GLY A 3 -3.04 -12.38 2.55
C GLY A 3 -4.24 -11.54 2.12
N LEU A 4 -5.09 -12.09 1.24
CA LEU A 4 -6.32 -11.42 0.79
C LEU A 4 -7.34 -11.28 1.93
N VAL A 5 -7.55 -12.35 2.70
CA VAL A 5 -8.49 -12.35 3.83
C VAL A 5 -8.06 -11.35 4.90
N LEU A 6 -6.78 -11.34 5.27
CA LEU A 6 -6.23 -10.38 6.23
C LEU A 6 -6.31 -8.95 5.71
N GLY A 7 -6.00 -8.73 4.43
CA GLY A 7 -6.08 -7.41 3.80
C GLY A 7 -7.51 -6.84 3.81
N ILE A 8 -8.51 -7.67 3.50
CA ILE A 8 -9.93 -7.28 3.58
C ILE A 8 -10.32 -6.97 5.03
N LEU A 9 -9.95 -7.83 5.97
CA LEU A 9 -10.29 -7.64 7.38
C LEU A 9 -9.69 -6.34 7.95
N ILE A 10 -8.43 -6.06 7.62
CA ILE A 10 -7.75 -4.82 8.01
C ILE A 10 -8.40 -3.61 7.34
N GLY A 11 -8.71 -3.69 6.05
CA GLY A 11 -9.38 -2.60 5.33
C GLY A 11 -10.75 -2.26 5.93
N CYS A 12 -11.57 -3.27 6.23
CA CYS A 12 -12.85 -3.08 6.91
C CYS A 12 -12.65 -2.46 8.31
N LEU A 13 -11.68 -2.95 9.08
CA LEU A 13 -11.39 -2.42 10.40
C LEU A 13 -10.96 -0.94 10.34
N GLN A 14 -10.13 -0.56 9.36
CA GLN A 14 -9.72 0.83 9.16
C GLN A 14 -10.91 1.74 8.82
N LEU A 15 -11.83 1.29 7.97
CA LEU A 15 -13.05 2.05 7.66
C LEU A 15 -13.96 2.18 8.90
N CYS A 16 -14.17 1.10 9.64
CA CYS A 16 -14.92 1.13 10.90
C CYS A 16 -14.27 2.00 11.98
N ALA A 17 -12.95 2.21 11.90
CA ALA A 17 -12.20 3.04 12.83
C ALA A 17 -12.18 4.54 12.45
N ILE A 18 -12.76 4.96 11.32
CA ILE A 18 -12.87 6.39 10.95
C ILE A 18 -13.52 7.25 12.06
N PRO A 19 -14.61 6.82 12.73
CA PRO A 19 -15.18 7.59 13.84
C PRO A 19 -14.20 7.76 15.01
N LEU A 20 -13.26 6.83 15.18
CA LEU A 20 -12.25 6.88 16.25
C LEU A 20 -11.22 8.01 16.02
N LEU A 21 -11.17 8.63 14.84
CA LEU A 21 -10.32 9.80 14.58
C LEU A 21 -10.60 10.95 15.55
N SER A 22 -11.82 11.05 16.11
CA SER A 22 -12.15 12.02 17.16
C SER A 22 -11.41 11.81 18.48
N ALA A 23 -10.93 10.60 18.75
CA ALA A 23 -10.13 10.30 19.94
C ALA A 23 -8.66 10.72 19.78
N PHE A 24 -8.15 10.79 18.54
CA PHE A 24 -6.74 11.09 18.26
C PHE A 24 -6.45 12.57 18.04
N SER A 25 -7.45 13.37 17.65
CA SER A 25 -7.28 14.82 17.50
C SER A 25 -8.59 15.56 17.76
N THR A 26 -8.50 16.66 18.52
CA THR A 26 -9.63 17.58 18.76
C THR A 26 -9.87 18.53 17.59
N LEU A 27 -8.88 18.72 16.71
CA LEU A 27 -8.94 19.67 15.59
C LEU A 27 -9.79 19.10 14.43
N PRO A 28 -10.91 19.73 14.04
CA PRO A 28 -11.76 19.24 12.94
C PRO A 28 -11.04 19.14 11.59
N GLN A 29 -10.11 20.07 11.32
CA GLN A 29 -9.33 20.11 10.08
C GLN A 29 -8.44 18.87 9.93
N VAL A 30 -7.80 18.43 11.02
CA VAL A 30 -6.93 17.25 11.02
C VAL A 30 -7.73 15.97 10.80
N ARG A 31 -8.90 15.86 11.45
CA ARG A 31 -9.81 14.71 11.27
C ARG A 31 -10.31 14.60 9.84
N SER A 32 -10.74 15.71 9.25
CA SER A 32 -11.19 15.77 7.86
C SER A 32 -10.06 15.41 6.89
N ALA A 33 -8.86 15.96 7.10
CA ALA A 33 -7.69 15.67 6.28
C ALA A 33 -7.24 14.19 6.33
N ALA A 34 -7.49 13.49 7.45
CA ALA A 34 -7.14 12.08 7.63
C ALA A 34 -8.15 11.10 7.00
N ALA A 35 -9.40 11.51 6.76
CA ALA A 35 -10.44 10.60 6.27
C ALA A 35 -10.13 10.03 4.87
N VAL A 36 -9.67 10.89 3.96
CA VAL A 36 -9.31 10.47 2.58
C VAL A 36 -8.11 9.51 2.57
N PRO A 37 -7.00 9.81 3.25
CA PRO A 37 -5.93 8.86 3.52
C PRO A 37 -6.40 7.48 4.01
N VAL A 38 -7.27 7.44 5.01
CA VAL A 38 -7.78 6.18 5.59
C VAL A 38 -8.59 5.40 4.56
N ALA A 39 -9.40 6.08 3.74
CA ALA A 39 -10.13 5.43 2.66
C ALA A 39 -9.16 4.80 1.63
N ILE A 40 -8.13 5.53 1.20
CA ILE A 40 -7.11 5.00 0.27
C ILE A 40 -6.36 3.82 0.92
N ALA A 41 -5.93 3.96 2.16
CA ALA A 41 -5.24 2.91 2.93
C ALA A 41 -6.07 1.63 3.05
N SER A 42 -7.38 1.77 3.28
CA SER A 42 -8.28 0.63 3.44
C SER A 42 -8.40 -0.20 2.16
N LEU A 43 -8.48 0.48 1.01
CA LEU A 43 -8.51 -0.17 -0.30
C LEU A 43 -7.15 -0.84 -0.59
N MET A 44 -6.06 -0.14 -0.29
CA MET A 44 -4.71 -0.66 -0.51
C MET A 44 -4.35 -1.80 0.44
N SER A 45 -4.98 -1.93 1.61
CA SER A 45 -4.72 -3.01 2.57
C SER A 45 -5.00 -4.39 1.97
N VAL A 46 -5.97 -4.50 1.06
CA VAL A 46 -6.28 -5.73 0.32
C VAL A 46 -5.10 -6.15 -0.55
N ILE A 47 -4.52 -5.20 -1.27
CA ILE A 47 -3.37 -5.41 -2.17
C ILE A 47 -2.12 -5.70 -1.36
N ALA A 48 -1.86 -4.88 -0.33
CA ALA A 48 -0.71 -4.99 0.56
C ALA A 48 -0.68 -6.36 1.25
N GLY A 49 -1.83 -6.90 1.66
CA GLY A 49 -1.90 -8.24 2.25
C GLY A 49 -1.41 -9.35 1.31
N VAL A 50 -1.71 -9.25 0.01
CA VAL A 50 -1.21 -10.21 -0.99
C VAL A 50 0.28 -10.03 -1.25
N VAL A 51 0.73 -8.77 -1.37
CA VAL A 51 2.15 -8.42 -1.54
C VAL A 51 2.99 -8.97 -0.39
N PHE A 52 2.59 -8.71 0.86
CA PHE A 52 3.31 -9.17 2.06
C PHE A 52 3.50 -10.69 2.09
N VAL A 53 2.45 -11.45 1.74
CA VAL A 53 2.55 -12.92 1.67
C VAL A 53 3.49 -13.34 0.55
N GLY A 54 3.39 -12.72 -0.63
CA GLY A 54 4.22 -13.05 -1.77
C GLY A 54 5.70 -12.73 -1.55
N GLU A 55 6.02 -11.58 -0.96
CA GLU A 55 7.35 -11.20 -0.52
C GLU A 55 7.88 -12.15 0.56
N GLY A 56 7.03 -12.53 1.52
CA GLY A 56 7.34 -13.54 2.54
C GLY A 56 7.78 -14.89 1.94
N ILE A 57 7.06 -15.36 0.92
CA ILE A 57 7.42 -16.59 0.19
C ILE A 57 8.76 -16.42 -0.53
N MET A 58 9.00 -15.28 -1.19
CA MET A 58 10.27 -15.00 -1.87
C MET A 58 11.45 -14.97 -0.89
N MET A 59 11.28 -14.33 0.27
CA MET A 59 12.27 -14.34 1.35
C MET A 59 12.54 -15.77 1.85
N GLY A 60 11.49 -16.56 2.07
CA GLY A 60 11.60 -17.95 2.50
C GLY A 60 12.32 -18.86 1.50
N ARG A 61 12.26 -18.53 0.20
CA ARG A 61 12.97 -19.24 -0.88
C ARG A 61 14.36 -18.68 -1.19
N GLY A 62 14.77 -17.60 -0.52
CA GLY A 62 16.05 -16.94 -0.78
C GLY A 62 16.11 -16.18 -2.11
N ALA A 63 14.96 -15.78 -2.68
CA ALA A 63 14.86 -15.03 -3.93
C ALA A 63 15.16 -13.53 -3.74
N TRP A 64 16.28 -13.21 -3.08
CA TRP A 64 16.64 -11.84 -2.65
C TRP A 64 16.83 -10.87 -3.81
N GLY A 65 17.37 -11.34 -4.94
CA GLY A 65 17.58 -10.51 -6.13
C GLY A 65 16.26 -10.02 -6.74
N ALA A 66 15.28 -10.91 -6.88
CA ALA A 66 13.94 -10.56 -7.35
C ALA A 66 13.25 -9.58 -6.39
N LEU A 67 13.35 -9.84 -5.08
CA LEU A 67 12.79 -8.97 -4.05
C LEU A 67 13.39 -7.56 -4.06
N ALA A 68 14.72 -7.46 -4.19
CA ALA A 68 15.42 -6.17 -4.27
C ALA A 68 15.03 -5.39 -5.54
N MET A 69 14.89 -6.08 -6.68
CA MET A 69 14.46 -5.45 -7.93
C MET A 69 13.03 -4.92 -7.83
N LEU A 70 12.10 -5.72 -7.30
CA LEU A 70 10.70 -5.30 -7.12
C LEU A 70 10.59 -4.10 -6.17
N THR A 71 11.23 -4.19 -5.00
CA THR A 71 11.28 -3.10 -4.03
C THR A 71 11.88 -1.83 -4.64
N GLY A 72 12.97 -1.96 -5.41
CA GLY A 72 13.61 -0.84 -6.10
C GLY A 72 12.72 -0.18 -7.14
N LEU A 73 12.05 -0.97 -7.99
CA LEU A 73 11.08 -0.46 -8.98
C LEU A 73 9.86 0.19 -8.31
N GLY A 74 9.36 -0.41 -7.22
CA GLY A 74 8.30 0.19 -6.42
C GLY A 74 8.73 1.53 -5.84
N ALA A 75 9.92 1.62 -5.25
CA ALA A 75 10.44 2.84 -4.65
C ALA A 75 10.66 3.95 -5.69
N LEU A 76 11.21 3.62 -6.87
CA LEU A 76 11.33 4.55 -7.98
C LEU A 76 9.96 5.09 -8.40
N THR A 77 8.97 4.21 -8.54
CA THR A 77 7.60 4.61 -8.88
C THR A 77 7.00 5.53 -7.82
N MET A 78 7.19 5.22 -6.54
CA MET A 78 6.76 6.07 -5.43
C MET A 78 7.39 7.46 -5.52
N CYS A 79 8.70 7.57 -5.74
CA CYS A 79 9.40 8.84 -5.88
C CYS A 79 8.82 9.68 -7.05
N ILE A 80 8.55 9.05 -8.20
CA ILE A 80 7.93 9.72 -9.35
C ILE A 80 6.53 10.23 -8.99
N THR A 81 5.70 9.39 -8.37
CA THR A 81 4.34 9.77 -7.96
C THR A 81 4.35 10.89 -6.92
N LEU A 82 5.31 10.88 -5.98
CA LEU A 82 5.46 11.94 -4.97
C LEU A 82 5.86 13.27 -5.61
N GLU A 83 6.82 13.27 -6.53
CA GLU A 83 7.22 14.49 -7.24
C GLU A 83 6.06 15.04 -8.09
N LEU A 84 5.28 14.18 -8.74
CA LEU A 84 4.07 14.60 -9.45
C LEU A 84 3.00 15.15 -8.48
N GLY A 85 2.76 14.47 -7.35
CA GLY A 85 1.82 14.91 -6.33
C GLY A 85 2.21 16.25 -5.71
N ARG A 86 3.52 16.50 -5.55
CA ARG A 86 4.07 17.79 -5.12
C ARG A 86 3.77 18.88 -6.14
N ARG A 87 4.03 18.64 -7.44
CA ARG A 87 3.74 19.60 -8.52
C ARG A 87 2.26 19.93 -8.65
N LEU A 88 1.40 18.95 -8.40
CA LEU A 88 -0.06 19.10 -8.44
C LEU A 88 -0.66 19.66 -7.14
N GLY A 89 0.15 19.89 -6.10
CA GLY A 89 -0.34 20.41 -4.82
C GLY A 89 -1.27 19.46 -4.07
N LEU A 90 -1.16 18.14 -4.28
CA LEU A 90 -2.08 17.13 -3.70
C LEU A 90 -1.89 16.92 -2.19
N GLY A 91 -0.84 17.48 -1.60
CA GLY A 91 -0.54 17.38 -0.17
C GLY A 91 -0.51 15.94 0.33
N LEU A 92 -1.22 15.68 1.43
CA LEU A 92 -1.27 14.36 2.07
C LEU A 92 -1.86 13.27 1.17
N VAL A 93 -2.84 13.62 0.32
CA VAL A 93 -3.43 12.67 -0.63
C VAL A 93 -2.37 12.20 -1.64
N GLY A 94 -1.50 13.11 -2.10
CA GLY A 94 -0.39 12.77 -2.98
C GLY A 94 0.57 11.73 -2.37
N VAL A 95 0.82 11.81 -1.07
CA VAL A 95 1.65 10.83 -0.34
C VAL A 95 1.01 9.44 -0.37
N TRP A 96 -0.29 9.36 -0.09
CA TRP A 96 -1.02 8.09 -0.10
C TRP A 96 -1.17 7.51 -1.50
N LEU A 97 -1.27 8.34 -2.54
CA LEU A 97 -1.20 7.90 -3.92
C LEU A 97 0.18 7.33 -4.27
N GLY A 98 1.27 7.92 -3.77
CA GLY A 98 2.62 7.38 -3.92
C GLY A 98 2.78 6.00 -3.26
N ILE A 99 2.27 5.84 -2.03
CA ILE A 99 2.22 4.55 -1.34
C ILE A 99 1.36 3.54 -2.11
N SER A 100 0.24 3.98 -2.69
CA SER A 100 -0.62 3.13 -3.51
C SER A 100 0.09 2.65 -4.76
N ALA A 101 0.81 3.54 -5.45
CA ALA A 101 1.59 3.21 -6.63
C ALA A 101 2.72 2.21 -6.32
N PHE A 102 3.43 2.40 -5.20
CA PHE A 102 4.40 1.42 -4.69
C PHE A 102 3.78 0.03 -4.53
N ASN A 103 2.64 -0.06 -3.84
CA ASN A 103 1.99 -1.34 -3.56
C ASN A 103 1.47 -2.01 -4.84
N LEU A 104 0.97 -1.23 -5.81
CA LEU A 104 0.51 -1.75 -7.10
C LEU A 104 1.65 -2.36 -7.92
N VAL A 105 2.80 -1.68 -7.99
CA VAL A 105 3.98 -2.21 -8.69
C VAL A 105 4.44 -3.51 -8.04
N ASN A 106 4.57 -3.54 -6.71
CA ASN A 106 4.95 -4.76 -6.01
C ASN A 106 3.91 -5.87 -6.16
N PHE A 107 2.62 -5.55 -6.17
CA PHE A 107 1.56 -6.53 -6.40
C PHE A 107 1.67 -7.19 -7.76
N VAL A 108 1.77 -6.39 -8.82
CA VAL A 108 1.96 -6.91 -10.18
C VAL A 108 3.25 -7.72 -10.26
N GLY A 109 4.34 -7.22 -9.69
CA GLY A 109 5.63 -7.90 -9.68
C GLY A 109 5.61 -9.25 -8.98
N VAL A 110 4.97 -9.32 -7.80
CA VAL A 110 4.76 -10.55 -7.03
C VAL A 110 3.92 -11.54 -7.82
N LEU A 111 2.82 -11.09 -8.45
CA LEU A 111 1.96 -11.96 -9.25
C LEU A 111 2.71 -12.50 -10.47
N VAL A 112 3.46 -11.67 -11.19
CA VAL A 112 4.27 -12.11 -12.34
C VAL A 112 5.34 -13.10 -11.90
N HIS A 113 6.01 -12.85 -10.78
CA HIS A 113 7.03 -13.77 -10.26
C HIS A 113 6.44 -15.16 -9.96
N HIS A 114 5.32 -15.24 -9.26
CA HIS A 114 4.73 -16.52 -8.83
C HIS A 114 3.85 -17.20 -9.89
N LEU A 115 3.29 -16.48 -10.87
CA LEU A 115 2.42 -17.07 -11.90
C LEU A 115 3.15 -17.35 -13.22
N VAL A 116 4.27 -16.69 -13.48
CA VAL A 116 4.97 -16.77 -14.78
C VAL A 116 6.41 -17.28 -14.63
N LEU A 117 7.17 -16.73 -13.68
CA LEU A 117 8.61 -17.01 -13.59
C LEU A 117 8.93 -18.26 -12.76
N VAL A 118 8.14 -18.54 -11.73
CA VAL A 118 8.32 -19.67 -10.83
C VAL A 118 6.95 -20.29 -10.51
N PRO A 119 6.46 -21.27 -11.30
CA PRO A 119 5.24 -22.00 -10.97
C PRO A 119 5.36 -22.82 -9.68
#